data_AF-A0A7Y8HWL3-F1
#
_entry.id   AF-A0A7Y8HWL3-F1
#
_cell.length_a   1.000
_cell.length_b   1.000
_cell.length_c   1.000
_cell.angle_alpha   90.00
_cell.angle_beta   90.00
_cell.angle_gamma   90.00
#
_symmetry.space_group_name_H-M   'P 1'
#
loop_
_entity.id
_entity.type
_entity.pdbx_description
1 polymer ?
#
loop_
_entity_poly.entity_id
_entity_poly.type
_entity_poly.pdbx_seq_one_letter_code
_entity_poly.pdbx_strand_id
1 'polypeptide(L)'
;MKILIFVLAIIVFMSTFAYADEVSYEKAFLSYKKGDYKTAISLLKQYVEKKPDPYAYYLIGYASYKLKKHKESVKYFNEAYVIDPNFSPQTVFVKGE
;
A
#
# COMPACT_ATOMS: atom_id res chain seq x y z
N MET A 1 11.34 -37.08 23.24
CA MET A 1 10.03 -36.52 22.83
C MET A 1 9.81 -35.05 23.26
N LYS A 2 10.14 -34.64 24.49
CA LYS A 2 9.93 -33.24 24.95
C LYS A 2 10.63 -32.16 24.11
N ILE A 3 11.88 -32.39 23.69
CA ILE A 3 12.66 -31.45 22.85
C ILE A 3 12.05 -31.30 21.44
N LEU A 4 11.55 -32.38 20.85
CA LEU A 4 10.94 -32.36 19.52
C LEU A 4 9.63 -31.54 19.51
N ILE A 5 8.86 -31.62 20.59
CA ILE A 5 7.63 -30.83 20.77
C ILE A 5 7.96 -29.34 20.88
N PHE A 6 9.04 -28.98 21.59
CA PHE A 6 9.50 -27.59 21.70
C PHE A 6 9.97 -27.01 20.37
N VAL A 7 10.71 -27.78 19.56
CA VAL A 7 11.17 -27.34 18.24
C VAL A 7 10.00 -27.13 17.28
N LEU A 8 9.02 -28.04 17.27
CA LEU A 8 7.81 -27.88 16.47
C LEU A 8 6.97 -26.66 16.91
N ALA A 9 6.88 -26.40 18.21
CA ALA A 9 6.18 -25.21 18.72
C ALA A 9 6.86 -23.90 18.29
N ILE A 10 8.20 -23.87 18.27
CA ILE A 10 8.97 -22.70 17.80
C ILE A 10 8.79 -22.48 16.28
N ILE A 11 8.75 -23.55 15.48
CA ILE A 11 8.54 -23.45 14.03
C ILE A 11 7.13 -22.91 13.72
N VAL A 12 6.11 -23.39 14.43
CA VAL A 12 4.73 -22.88 14.30
C VAL A 12 4.60 -21.44 14.81
N PHE A 13 5.36 -21.05 15.84
CA PHE A 13 5.39 -19.69 16.35
C PHE A 13 6.19 -18.74 15.43
N MET A 14 7.25 -19.21 14.76
CA MET A 14 7.95 -18.41 13.74
C MET A 14 7.11 -18.22 12.49
N SER A 15 6.32 -19.21 12.07
CA SER A 15 5.47 -19.07 10.89
C SER A 15 4.34 -18.07 11.11
N THR A 16 3.83 -17.91 12.35
CA THR A 16 2.87 -16.83 12.65
C THR A 16 3.51 -15.45 12.65
N PHE A 17 4.78 -15.32 13.06
CA PHE A 17 5.56 -14.08 12.94
C PHE A 17 5.99 -13.77 11.50
N ALA A 18 6.12 -14.79 10.65
CA ALA A 18 6.50 -14.66 9.25
C ALA A 18 5.35 -14.23 8.33
N TYR A 19 4.11 -14.12 8.83
CA TYR A 19 3.11 -13.29 8.18
C TYR A 19 3.52 -11.82 8.38
N ALA A 20 4.51 -11.37 7.61
CA ALA A 20 4.78 -9.96 7.42
C ALA A 20 3.46 -9.32 7.01
N ASP A 21 2.89 -8.51 7.92
CA ASP A 21 1.60 -7.84 7.78
C ASP A 21 1.46 -7.31 6.34
N GLU A 22 0.67 -7.99 5.52
CA GLU A 22 0.63 -7.74 4.09
C GLU A 22 0.07 -6.34 3.90
N VAL A 23 0.92 -5.43 3.39
CA VAL A 23 0.48 -4.06 3.14
C VAL A 23 -0.63 -4.09 2.11
N SER A 24 -1.86 -3.80 2.56
CA SER A 24 -3.06 -3.73 1.72
C SER A 24 -3.32 -2.29 1.28
N TYR A 25 -3.99 -2.14 0.14
CA TYR A 25 -4.49 -0.84 -0.32
C TYR A 25 -5.35 -0.17 0.76
N GLU A 26 -6.21 -0.94 1.43
CA GLU A 26 -7.14 -0.46 2.45
C GLU A 26 -6.41 0.18 3.64
N LYS A 27 -5.37 -0.49 4.18
CA LYS A 27 -4.56 0.05 5.27
C LYS A 27 -3.92 1.38 4.87
N ALA A 28 -3.40 1.46 3.65
CA ALA A 28 -2.78 2.68 3.12
C ALA A 28 -3.81 3.80 2.88
N PHE A 29 -5.00 3.44 2.40
CA PHE A 29 -6.13 4.35 2.20
C PHE A 29 -6.65 4.92 3.52
N LEU A 30 -6.73 4.11 4.57
CA LEU A 30 -7.09 4.57 5.91
C LEU A 30 -6.08 5.58 6.46
N SER A 31 -4.78 5.35 6.29
CA SER A 31 -3.74 6.36 6.63
C SER A 31 -3.95 7.66 5.85
N TYR A 32 -4.27 7.55 4.56
CA TYR A 32 -4.57 8.71 3.73
C TYR A 32 -5.80 9.48 4.22
N LYS A 33 -6.91 8.79 4.54
CA LYS A 33 -8.15 9.39 5.06
C LYS A 33 -7.91 10.10 6.41
N LYS A 34 -6.99 9.58 7.23
CA LYS A 34 -6.55 10.21 8.49
C LYS A 34 -5.64 11.44 8.28
N GLY A 35 -5.27 11.75 7.03
CA GLY A 35 -4.35 12.84 6.71
C GLY A 35 -2.87 12.50 6.95
N ASP A 36 -2.55 11.26 7.32
CA ASP A 36 -1.17 10.79 7.43
C ASP A 36 -0.64 10.40 6.05
N TYR A 37 -0.42 11.45 5.24
CA TYR A 37 0.03 11.29 3.86
C TYR A 37 1.42 10.65 3.75
N LYS A 38 2.28 10.81 4.76
CA LYS A 38 3.63 10.20 4.75
C LYS A 38 3.53 8.70 4.90
N THR A 39 2.77 8.23 5.89
CA THR A 39 2.53 6.79 6.08
C THR A 39 1.77 6.20 4.92
N ALA A 40 0.75 6.91 4.41
CA ALA A 40 0.00 6.47 3.23
C ALA A 40 0.92 6.24 2.02
N ILE A 41 1.82 7.19 1.71
CA ILE A 41 2.78 7.03 0.61
C ILE A 41 3.70 5.83 0.83
N SER A 42 4.21 5.64 2.06
CA SER A 42 5.08 4.51 2.39
C SER A 42 4.39 3.16 2.17
N LEU A 43 3.15 3.04 2.66
CA LEU A 43 2.34 1.82 2.50
C LEU A 43 1.96 1.60 1.04
N LEU A 44 1.52 2.65 0.32
CA LEU A 44 1.16 2.52 -1.08
C LEU A 44 2.36 2.12 -1.95
N LYS A 45 3.57 2.64 -1.68
CA LYS A 45 4.80 2.23 -2.40
C LYS A 45 5.08 0.74 -2.20
N GLN A 46 5.01 0.25 -0.97
CA GLN A 46 5.16 -1.20 -0.69
C GLN A 46 4.05 -2.04 -1.35
N TYR A 47 2.82 -1.53 -1.41
CA TYR A 47 1.71 -2.20 -2.09
C TYR A 47 1.97 -2.34 -3.60
N VAL A 48 2.38 -1.26 -4.27
CA VAL A 48 2.58 -1.26 -5.72
C VAL A 48 3.84 -1.98 -6.18
N GLU A 49 4.81 -2.19 -5.29
CA GLU A 49 5.99 -3.04 -5.55
C GLU A 49 5.60 -4.49 -5.83
N LYS A 50 4.54 -4.98 -5.19
CA LYS A 50 4.04 -6.35 -5.41
C LYS A 50 3.13 -6.44 -6.62
N LYS A 51 2.26 -5.44 -6.80
CA LYS A 51 1.29 -5.38 -7.89
C LYS A 51 1.07 -3.92 -8.31
N PRO A 52 1.49 -3.53 -9.52
CA PRO A 52 1.15 -2.23 -10.07
C PRO A 52 -0.38 -2.03 -10.09
N ASP A 53 -0.84 -0.90 -9.56
CA ASP A 53 -2.26 -0.61 -9.41
C ASP A 53 -2.51 0.89 -9.66
N PRO A 54 -3.22 1.27 -10.74
CA PRO A 54 -3.36 2.66 -11.13
C PRO A 54 -4.02 3.51 -10.04
N TYR A 55 -4.91 2.93 -9.23
CA TYR A 55 -5.56 3.61 -8.10
C TYR A 55 -4.57 3.95 -7.00
N ALA A 56 -3.66 3.04 -6.69
CA ALA A 56 -2.62 3.25 -5.69
C ALA A 56 -1.61 4.31 -6.16
N TYR A 57 -1.18 4.27 -7.43
CA TYR A 57 -0.32 5.29 -8.02
C TYR A 57 -0.99 6.67 -7.96
N TYR A 58 -2.26 6.78 -8.33
CA TYR A 58 -3.00 8.04 -8.22
C TYR A 58 -3.07 8.54 -6.77
N LEU A 59 -3.31 7.65 -5.81
CA LEU A 59 -3.37 8.03 -4.39
C LEU A 59 -2.01 8.47 -3.84
N ILE A 60 -0.89 7.88 -4.28
CA ILE A 60 0.47 8.38 -3.98
C ILE A 60 0.63 9.80 -4.54
N GLY A 61 0.19 10.03 -5.78
CA GLY A 61 0.21 11.33 -6.44
C GLY A 61 -0.56 12.38 -5.63
N TYR A 62 -1.76 12.03 -5.17
CA TYR A 62 -2.61 12.94 -4.40
C TYR A 62 -2.08 13.20 -2.99
N ALA A 63 -1.58 12.17 -2.30
CA ALA A 63 -0.89 12.34 -1.02
C ALA A 63 0.36 13.23 -1.15
N SER A 64 1.12 13.06 -2.25
CA SER A 64 2.30 13.89 -2.55
C SER A 64 1.91 15.35 -2.82
N TYR A 65 0.79 15.57 -3.51
CA TYR A 65 0.21 16.90 -3.71
C TYR A 65 -0.13 17.57 -2.37
N LYS A 66 -0.79 16.85 -1.46
CA LYS A 66 -1.12 17.35 -0.11
C LYS A 66 0.11 17.72 0.71
N LEU A 67 1.23 17.04 0.47
CA LEU A 67 2.54 17.38 1.06
C LEU A 67 3.31 18.47 0.29
N LYS A 68 2.68 19.15 -0.68
CA LYS A 68 3.28 20.18 -1.56
C LYS A 68 4.46 19.68 -2.41
N LYS A 69 4.57 18.37 -2.62
CA LYS A 69 5.57 17.75 -3.49
C LYS A 69 5.06 17.67 -4.93
N HIS A 70 4.84 18.83 -5.55
CA HIS A 70 4.14 18.92 -6.84
C HIS A 70 4.82 18.16 -7.98
N LYS A 71 6.15 18.18 -8.07
CA LYS A 71 6.89 17.41 -9.09
C LYS A 71 6.71 15.90 -8.94
N GLU A 72 6.81 15.40 -7.71
CA GLU A 72 6.60 13.97 -7.40
C GLU A 72 5.14 13.58 -7.68
N SER A 73 4.19 14.44 -7.29
CA SER A 73 2.76 14.24 -7.53
C SER A 73 2.41 14.02 -9.01
N VAL A 74 2.89 14.90 -9.90
CA VAL A 74 2.67 14.79 -11.35
C VAL A 74 3.21 13.47 -11.90
N LYS A 75 4.40 13.05 -11.44
CA LYS A 75 4.97 11.77 -11.85
C LYS A 75 4.01 10.60 -11.56
N TYR A 76 3.54 10.49 -10.32
CA TYR A 76 2.67 9.37 -9.92
C TYR A 76 1.28 9.44 -10.55
N PHE A 77 0.75 10.64 -10.80
CA PHE A 77 -0.48 10.77 -11.58
C PHE A 77 -0.31 10.24 -13.00
N ASN A 78 0.79 10.56 -13.67
CA ASN A 78 1.05 10.05 -15.02
C ASN A 78 1.23 8.53 -15.02
N GLU A 79 1.91 7.97 -14.02
CA GLU A 79 2.08 6.51 -13.90
C GLU A 79 0.74 5.78 -13.77
N ALA A 80 -0.27 6.36 -13.11
CA ALA A 80 -1.61 5.77 -13.07
C ALA A 80 -2.22 5.58 -14.47
N TYR A 81 -2.13 6.59 -15.34
CA TYR A 81 -2.62 6.53 -16.72
C TYR A 81 -1.74 5.69 -17.66
N VAL A 82 -0.46 5.50 -17.32
CA VAL A 82 0.42 4.56 -18.04
C VAL A 82 0.05 3.12 -17.73
N ILE A 83 -0.30 2.83 -16.47
CA ILE A 83 -0.70 1.47 -16.04
C ILE A 83 -2.10 1.12 -16.59
N ASP A 84 -3.03 2.07 -16.53
CA ASP A 84 -4.36 1.92 -17.10
C ASP A 84 -4.78 3.20 -17.83
N PRO A 85 -4.74 3.22 -19.17
CA PRO A 85 -5.18 4.37 -19.97
C PRO A 85 -6.65 4.74 -19.77
N ASN A 86 -7.49 3.81 -19.29
CA ASN A 86 -8.91 4.05 -18.98
C ASN A 86 -9.14 4.36 -17.49
N PHE A 87 -8.08 4.57 -16.73
CA PHE A 87 -8.17 4.90 -15.31
C PHE A 87 -9.07 6.12 -15.08
N SER A 88 -10.02 5.97 -14.15
CA SER A 88 -10.89 7.05 -13.70
C SER A 88 -10.61 7.40 -12.24
N PRO A 89 -10.24 8.65 -11.92
CA PRO A 89 -9.96 9.03 -10.53
C PRO A 89 -11.22 9.06 -9.64
N GLN A 90 -12.43 9.06 -10.23
CA GLN A 90 -13.69 9.10 -9.49
C GLN A 90 -13.91 7.82 -8.66
N THR A 91 -13.39 6.69 -9.11
CA THR A 91 -13.56 5.38 -8.46
C THR A 91 -12.50 5.09 -7.39
N VAL A 92 -11.48 5.95 -7.24
CA VAL A 92 -10.39 5.77 -6.25
C VAL A 92 -10.90 5.71 -4.82
N PHE A 93 -11.89 6.53 -4.47
CA PHE A 93 -12.43 6.61 -3.12
C PHE A 93 -13.53 5.59 -2.84
N VAL A 94 -14.08 4.95 -3.88
CA VAL A 94 -15.05 3.85 -3.78
C VAL A 94 -14.34 2.51 -3.58
N LYS A 95 -13.13 2.35 -4.15
CA LYS A 95 -12.33 1.13 -4.04
C LYS A 95 -11.84 0.83 -2.61
N GLY A 96 -11.77 1.84 -1.75
CA GLY A 96 -11.36 1.72 -0.34
C GLY A 96 -12.54 1.78 0.64
N GLU A 97 -13.75 1.45 0.18
CA GLU A 97 -14.95 1.21 1.00
C GLU A 97 -15.32 -0.27 0.90
#